data_AF-A0A927T2Z4-F1
#
_entry.id   AF-A0A927T2Z4-F1
#
_cell.length_a   1.000
_cell.length_b   1.000
_cell.length_c   1.000
_cell.angle_alpha   90.00
_cell.angle_beta   90.00
_cell.angle_gamma   90.00
#
_symmetry.space_group_name_H-M   'P 1'
#
loop_
_entity.id
_entity.type
_entity.pdbx_description
1 polymer ?
#
loop_
_entity_poly.entity_id
_entity_poly.type
_entity_poly.pdbx_seq_one_letter_code
_entity_poly.pdbx_strand_id
1 'polypeptide(L)'
;MIDKRLFTNKIRNTFIIALAIFIILLIAGFIMLKYDVQGETNLPFNLSKISIISTAKEETLKNEEEKWQMNILQNNDIYFYIEKNNNYKKDVVIEKIIFDNFNIIEENTIGEVKVYKPSEDENVVYKYKEDYEVSSVEYKGSLVTNNKFLEINNQGGIAEFSIANINLGSHPIDQEQTLSADGSLLNLINANYEDLKFSISFDMTIVVENENTYKAQIVLDLPVGDITQDGVCTMEDSELTDVVFKRI
;
A
#
# COMPACT_ATOMS: atom_id res chain seq x y z
N MET A 1 -47.04 -6.54 -56.82
CA MET A 1 -46.33 -7.62 -56.08
C MET A 1 -44.87 -7.25 -55.73
N ILE A 2 -44.22 -6.34 -56.47
CA ILE A 2 -42.81 -5.95 -56.28
C ILE A 2 -42.57 -5.08 -55.01
N ASP A 3 -43.52 -4.20 -54.65
CA ASP A 3 -43.40 -3.29 -53.49
C ASP A 3 -43.33 -3.97 -52.12
N LYS A 4 -44.14 -5.02 -51.90
CA LYS A 4 -44.11 -5.77 -50.62
C LYS A 4 -42.74 -6.38 -50.37
N ARG A 5 -42.08 -6.90 -51.41
CA ARG A 5 -40.77 -7.57 -51.31
C ARG A 5 -39.66 -6.56 -50.96
N LEU A 6 -39.70 -5.36 -51.54
CA LEU A 6 -38.79 -4.26 -51.22
C LEU A 6 -38.99 -3.75 -49.79
N PHE A 7 -40.24 -3.62 -49.34
CA PHE A 7 -40.59 -3.20 -47.98
C PHE A 7 -40.14 -4.20 -46.92
N THR A 8 -40.38 -5.51 -47.13
CA THR A 8 -39.91 -6.57 -46.21
C THR A 8 -38.38 -6.65 -46.16
N ASN A 9 -37.69 -6.44 -47.29
CA ASN A 9 -36.23 -6.40 -47.32
C ASN A 9 -35.65 -5.18 -46.57
N LYS A 10 -36.29 -4.01 -46.66
CA LYS A 10 -35.90 -2.82 -45.87
C LYS A 10 -36.07 -3.07 -44.36
N ILE A 11 -37.21 -3.59 -43.93
CA ILE A 11 -37.47 -3.92 -42.51
C ILE A 11 -36.46 -4.95 -41.99
N ARG A 12 -36.20 -6.00 -42.76
CA ARG A 12 -35.20 -7.02 -42.41
C ARG A 12 -33.80 -6.42 -42.25
N ASN A 13 -33.37 -5.56 -43.18
CA ASN A 13 -32.06 -4.91 -43.11
C ASN A 13 -31.97 -3.96 -41.91
N THR A 14 -33.03 -3.18 -41.62
CA THR A 14 -33.09 -2.32 -40.43
C THR A 14 -33.00 -3.14 -39.14
N PHE A 15 -33.69 -4.28 -39.05
CA PHE A 15 -33.60 -5.17 -37.89
C PHE A 15 -32.21 -5.79 -37.72
N ILE A 16 -31.57 -6.22 -38.81
CA ILE A 16 -30.19 -6.75 -38.78
C ILE A 16 -29.20 -5.69 -38.27
N ILE A 17 -29.32 -4.45 -38.75
CA ILE A 17 -28.47 -3.34 -38.29
C ILE A 17 -28.71 -3.05 -36.81
N ALA A 18 -29.96 -2.98 -36.37
CA ALA A 18 -30.30 -2.77 -34.97
C ALA A 18 -29.75 -3.88 -34.06
N LEU A 19 -29.85 -5.14 -34.48
CA LEU A 19 -29.28 -6.28 -33.77
C LEU A 19 -27.75 -6.22 -33.71
N ALA A 20 -27.08 -5.85 -34.82
CA ALA A 20 -25.63 -5.69 -34.85
C ALA A 20 -25.17 -4.59 -33.88
N ILE A 21 -25.85 -3.44 -33.85
CA ILE A 21 -25.57 -2.36 -32.90
C ILE A 21 -25.78 -2.85 -31.45
N PHE A 22 -26.86 -3.58 -31.19
CA PHE A 22 -27.13 -4.13 -29.86
C PHE A 22 -26.03 -5.09 -29.39
N ILE A 23 -25.55 -5.98 -30.27
CA ILE A 23 -24.44 -6.89 -29.95
C ILE A 23 -23.15 -6.12 -29.67
N ILE A 24 -22.83 -5.08 -30.45
CA ILE A 24 -21.66 -4.24 -30.21
C ILE A 24 -21.73 -3.56 -28.84
N LEU A 25 -22.90 -3.04 -28.46
CA LEU A 25 -23.11 -2.42 -27.14
C LEU A 25 -22.97 -3.43 -26.01
N LEU A 26 -23.48 -4.66 -26.18
CA LEU A 26 -23.29 -5.74 -25.19
C LEU A 26 -21.81 -6.07 -25.02
N ILE A 27 -21.06 -6.25 -26.11
CA ILE A 27 -19.62 -6.54 -26.07
C ILE A 27 -18.86 -5.40 -25.37
N ALA A 28 -19.14 -4.15 -25.72
CA ALA A 28 -18.54 -2.99 -25.08
C ALA A 28 -18.85 -2.94 -23.57
N GLY A 29 -20.09 -3.22 -23.19
CA GLY A 29 -20.51 -3.31 -21.79
C GLY A 29 -19.76 -4.41 -21.03
N PHE A 30 -19.60 -5.61 -21.62
CA PHE A 30 -18.80 -6.68 -21.00
C PHE A 30 -17.33 -6.33 -20.86
N ILE A 31 -16.74 -5.62 -21.83
CA ILE A 31 -15.35 -5.15 -21.74
C ILE A 31 -15.20 -4.14 -20.59
N MET A 32 -16.13 -3.20 -20.45
CA MET A 32 -16.13 -2.24 -19.33
C MET A 32 -16.27 -2.93 -17.98
N LEU A 33 -17.19 -3.89 -17.84
CA LEU A 33 -17.34 -4.68 -16.61
C LEU A 33 -16.08 -5.47 -16.28
N LYS A 34 -15.46 -6.10 -17.28
CA LYS A 34 -14.21 -6.84 -17.11
C LYS A 34 -13.08 -5.91 -16.64
N TYR A 35 -12.96 -4.73 -17.24
CA TYR A 35 -11.96 -3.73 -16.83
C TYR A 35 -12.21 -3.20 -15.42
N ASP A 36 -13.48 -3.03 -15.01
CA ASP A 36 -13.79 -2.56 -13.66
C ASP A 36 -13.35 -3.54 -12.57
N VAL A 37 -13.45 -4.84 -12.86
CA VAL A 37 -13.04 -5.93 -11.95
C VAL A 37 -11.53 -6.21 -12.02
N GLN A 38 -10.96 -6.29 -13.23
CA GLN A 38 -9.57 -6.74 -13.43
C GLN A 38 -8.55 -5.61 -13.54
N GLY A 39 -9.01 -4.38 -13.78
CA GLY A 39 -8.15 -3.24 -14.03
C GLY A 39 -7.31 -3.38 -15.30
N GLU A 40 -6.13 -2.76 -15.27
CA GLU A 40 -5.15 -2.82 -16.34
C GLU A 40 -4.40 -4.15 -16.32
N THR A 41 -4.60 -4.96 -17.36
CA THR A 41 -3.96 -6.28 -17.46
C THR A 41 -2.53 -6.25 -18.02
N ASN A 42 -2.07 -5.10 -18.53
CA ASN A 42 -0.74 -4.96 -19.12
C ASN A 42 -0.08 -3.65 -18.68
N LEU A 43 0.21 -3.56 -17.38
CA LEU A 43 0.94 -2.44 -16.79
C LEU A 43 2.40 -2.41 -17.28
N PRO A 44 3.02 -1.23 -17.42
CA PRO A 44 4.46 -1.13 -17.67
C PRO A 44 5.32 -1.58 -16.49
N PHE A 45 4.81 -1.42 -15.27
CA PHE A 45 5.44 -1.84 -14.03
C PHE A 45 4.41 -2.56 -13.16
N ASN A 46 4.76 -3.74 -12.68
CA ASN A 46 3.91 -4.55 -11.83
C ASN A 46 4.34 -4.37 -10.37
N LEU A 47 3.37 -4.23 -9.47
CA LEU A 47 3.60 -4.61 -8.07
C LEU A 47 3.71 -6.14 -8.06
N SER A 48 4.87 -6.68 -7.69
CA SER A 48 5.12 -8.12 -7.69
C SER A 48 4.97 -8.75 -6.31
N LYS A 49 5.18 -7.97 -5.25
CA LYS A 49 5.05 -8.41 -3.87
C LYS A 49 4.82 -7.24 -2.92
N ILE A 50 4.01 -7.45 -1.88
CA ILE A 50 4.00 -6.64 -0.66
C ILE A 50 4.59 -7.50 0.46
N SER A 51 5.53 -6.96 1.22
CA SER A 51 6.08 -7.59 2.43
C SER A 51 5.87 -6.68 3.62
N ILE A 52 5.45 -7.25 4.74
CA ILE A 52 5.17 -6.52 5.98
C ILE A 52 5.91 -7.18 7.13
N ILE A 53 6.61 -6.38 7.93
CA ILE A 53 7.24 -6.81 9.18
C ILE A 53 6.60 -6.02 10.32
N SER A 54 5.89 -6.72 11.20
CA SER A 54 5.23 -6.14 12.36
C SER A 54 6.00 -6.47 13.64
N THR A 55 6.24 -5.47 14.49
CA THR A 55 6.92 -5.61 15.78
C THR A 55 6.57 -4.43 16.70
N ALA A 56 7.21 -4.36 17.87
CA ALA A 56 7.19 -3.19 18.75
C ALA A 56 8.61 -2.68 19.03
N LYS A 57 8.71 -1.39 19.37
CA LYS A 57 9.94 -0.69 19.72
C LYS A 57 9.71 0.25 20.89
N GLU A 58 10.79 0.61 21.56
CA GLU A 58 10.81 1.66 22.56
C GLU A 58 11.40 2.97 22.03
N GLU A 59 10.81 4.09 22.43
CA GLU A 59 11.45 5.39 22.38
C GLU A 59 11.70 5.90 23.80
N THR A 60 12.95 6.23 24.10
CA THR A 60 13.31 6.72 25.43
C THR A 60 12.88 8.18 25.59
N LEU A 61 12.12 8.45 26.66
CA LEU A 61 11.68 9.79 27.08
C LEU A 61 12.29 10.15 28.44
N LYS A 62 12.66 11.44 28.58
CA LYS A 62 13.00 12.05 29.87
C LYS A 62 11.77 12.81 30.38
N ASN A 63 11.28 12.46 31.57
CA ASN A 63 10.17 13.20 32.17
C ASN A 63 10.65 14.41 33.00
N GLU A 64 9.69 15.23 33.46
CA GLU A 64 9.95 16.45 34.25
C GLU A 64 10.65 16.18 35.60
N GLU A 65 10.57 14.95 36.13
CA GLU A 65 11.24 14.51 37.36
C GLU A 65 12.62 13.85 37.12
N GLU A 66 13.17 13.94 35.91
CA GLU A 66 14.41 13.27 35.48
C GLU A 66 14.39 11.73 35.54
N LYS A 67 13.22 11.11 35.66
CA LYS A 67 13.07 9.66 35.54
C LYS A 67 12.94 9.29 34.07
N TRP A 68 13.74 8.31 33.65
CA TRP A 68 13.69 7.74 32.32
C TRP A 68 12.46 6.83 32.18
N GLN A 69 11.66 7.09 31.16
CA GLN A 69 10.53 6.24 30.77
C GLN A 69 10.72 5.82 29.32
N MET A 70 10.36 4.59 29.00
CA MET A 70 10.20 4.18 27.61
C MET A 70 8.75 4.40 27.18
N ASN A 71 8.55 5.04 26.05
CA ASN A 71 7.30 5.01 25.31
C ASN A 71 7.32 3.79 24.41
N ILE A 72 6.27 2.98 24.45
CA ILE A 72 6.17 1.76 23.64
C ILE A 72 5.32 2.09 22.42
N LEU A 73 5.80 1.67 21.25
CA LEU A 73 5.07 1.77 19.99
C LEU A 73 5.08 0.44 19.27
N GLN A 74 4.06 0.23 18.45
CA GLN A 74 3.94 -0.88 17.53
C GLN A 74 4.24 -0.35 16.13
N ASN A 75 5.14 -0.98 15.37
CA ASN A 75 5.44 -0.57 14.00
C ASN A 75 5.23 -1.69 12.99
N ASN A 76 4.85 -1.29 11.78
CA ASN A 76 4.67 -2.14 10.61
C ASN A 76 5.54 -1.56 9.48
N ASP A 77 6.64 -2.22 9.18
CA ASP A 77 7.54 -1.82 8.10
C ASP A 77 7.07 -2.52 6.83
N ILE A 78 6.68 -1.73 5.81
CA ILE A 78 6.00 -2.21 4.61
C ILE A 78 6.87 -1.96 3.39
N TYR A 79 7.06 -3.00 2.59
CA TYR A 79 7.90 -3.01 1.40
C TYR A 79 7.08 -3.40 0.18
N PHE A 80 7.10 -2.55 -0.84
CA PHE A 80 6.44 -2.76 -2.13
C PHE A 80 7.50 -3.07 -3.17
N TYR A 81 7.43 -4.25 -3.77
CA TYR A 81 8.35 -4.69 -4.81
C TYR A 81 7.74 -4.36 -6.17
N ILE A 82 8.41 -3.50 -6.93
CA ILE A 82 7.97 -3.07 -8.24
C ILE A 82 8.93 -3.59 -9.29
N GLU A 83 8.40 -4.26 -10.30
CA GLU A 83 9.18 -4.87 -11.38
C GLU A 83 8.73 -4.35 -12.75
N LYS A 84 9.70 -4.08 -13.64
CA LYS A 84 9.38 -3.78 -15.04
C LYS A 84 8.69 -4.99 -15.68
N ASN A 85 7.56 -4.73 -16.35
CA ASN A 85 6.91 -5.74 -17.15
C ASN A 85 7.67 -5.93 -18.46
N ASN A 86 8.41 -7.03 -18.57
CA ASN A 86 9.17 -7.38 -19.78
C ASN A 86 8.30 -7.61 -21.03
N ASN A 87 6.98 -7.79 -20.87
CA ASN A 87 6.04 -7.91 -21.98
C ASN A 87 5.48 -6.55 -22.44
N TYR A 88 5.79 -5.46 -21.73
CA TYR A 88 5.38 -4.12 -22.15
C TYR A 88 6.22 -3.66 -23.34
N LYS A 89 5.55 -3.27 -24.42
CA LYS A 89 6.21 -3.08 -25.73
C LYS A 89 7.01 -1.79 -25.86
N LYS A 90 6.76 -0.83 -24.97
CA LYS A 90 7.42 0.48 -25.01
C LYS A 90 8.53 0.50 -23.98
N ASP A 91 9.62 1.16 -24.32
CA ASP A 91 10.66 1.46 -23.33
C ASP A 91 10.23 2.71 -22.56
N VAL A 92 9.89 2.50 -21.29
CA VAL A 92 9.32 3.51 -20.40
C VAL A 92 9.99 3.37 -19.04
N VAL A 93 9.95 4.46 -18.27
CA VAL A 93 10.59 4.53 -16.96
C VAL A 93 9.57 5.04 -15.93
N ILE A 94 9.77 4.66 -14.66
CA ILE A 94 9.02 5.23 -13.55
C ILE A 94 9.45 6.68 -13.38
N GLU A 95 8.51 7.62 -13.46
CA GLU A 95 8.74 9.02 -13.09
C GLU A 95 8.65 9.17 -11.57
N LYS A 96 7.62 8.59 -10.98
CA LYS A 96 7.43 8.54 -9.52
C LYS A 96 6.43 7.47 -9.07
N ILE A 97 6.53 7.10 -7.80
CA ILE A 97 5.53 6.31 -7.08
C ILE A 97 5.02 7.12 -5.90
N ILE A 98 3.71 7.19 -5.72
CA ILE A 98 3.08 7.96 -4.64
C ILE A 98 2.22 7.02 -3.81
N PHE A 99 2.41 7.09 -2.50
CA PHE A 99 1.48 6.54 -1.51
C PHE A 99 0.80 7.69 -0.79
N ASP A 100 -0.52 7.79 -0.93
CA ASP A 100 -1.32 8.87 -0.36
C ASP A 100 -2.72 8.38 0.03
N ASN A 101 -3.55 9.29 0.52
CA ASN A 101 -4.93 8.99 0.95
C ASN A 101 -5.02 7.89 2.01
N PHE A 102 -4.06 7.88 2.95
CA PHE A 102 -4.11 7.01 4.12
C PHE A 102 -5.36 7.28 4.94
N ASN A 103 -6.14 6.23 5.16
CA ASN A 103 -7.39 6.29 5.92
C ASN A 103 -7.56 5.03 6.77
N ILE A 104 -7.73 5.22 8.09
CA ILE A 104 -8.10 4.14 9.00
C ILE A 104 -9.55 3.76 8.71
N ILE A 105 -9.77 2.49 8.39
CA ILE A 105 -11.09 1.93 8.06
C ILE A 105 -11.62 1.05 9.20
N GLU A 106 -10.73 0.48 10.02
CA GLU A 106 -11.05 -0.13 11.30
C GLU A 106 -10.06 0.37 12.34
N GLU A 107 -10.56 0.97 13.42
CA GLU A 107 -9.75 1.64 14.45
C GLU A 107 -9.20 0.64 15.49
N ASN A 108 -7.97 0.88 15.92
CA ASN A 108 -7.38 0.29 17.11
C ASN A 108 -8.06 0.84 18.39
N THR A 109 -7.97 0.07 19.47
CA THR A 109 -8.57 0.49 20.76
C THR A 109 -7.64 1.43 21.54
N ILE A 110 -6.32 1.27 21.38
CA ILE A 110 -5.31 2.08 22.09
C ILE A 110 -4.26 2.62 21.13
N GLY A 111 -3.80 3.84 21.40
CA GLY A 111 -2.76 4.53 20.64
C GLY A 111 -3.28 5.35 19.46
N GLU A 112 -2.36 5.84 18.64
CA GLU A 112 -2.61 6.69 17.48
C GLU A 112 -1.80 6.19 16.27
N VAL A 113 -2.48 5.93 15.14
CA VAL A 113 -1.83 5.43 13.93
C VAL A 113 -1.23 6.57 13.11
N LYS A 114 0.06 6.46 12.80
CA LYS A 114 0.85 7.44 12.05
C LYS A 114 1.70 6.77 10.98
N VAL A 115 1.97 7.51 9.90
CA VAL A 115 2.80 7.05 8.77
C VAL A 115 4.15 7.77 8.80
N TYR A 116 5.23 7.01 8.62
CA TYR A 116 6.60 7.50 8.69
C TYR A 116 7.39 7.14 7.44
N LYS A 117 8.10 8.14 6.90
CA LYS A 117 9.08 7.92 5.83
C LYS A 117 10.38 7.30 6.39
N PRO A 118 11.19 6.65 5.54
CA PRO A 118 12.54 6.24 5.91
C PRO A 118 13.38 7.41 6.41
N SER A 119 14.33 7.10 7.29
CA SER A 119 15.27 8.04 7.86
C SER A 119 16.53 8.14 7.01
N GLU A 120 17.17 9.30 7.02
CA GLU A 120 18.45 9.53 6.33
C GLU A 120 19.65 8.90 7.07
N ASP A 121 19.42 8.32 8.25
CA ASP A 121 20.44 7.68 9.07
C ASP A 121 20.92 6.35 8.44
N GLU A 122 22.21 6.03 8.61
CA GLU A 122 22.75 4.77 8.10
C GLU A 122 22.40 3.56 8.96
N ASN A 123 22.15 3.77 10.25
CA ASN A 123 21.94 2.68 11.21
C ASN A 123 20.47 2.50 11.60
N VAL A 124 19.62 3.49 11.30
CA VAL A 124 18.23 3.51 11.74
C VAL A 124 17.32 3.75 10.53
N VAL A 125 16.59 2.72 10.12
CA VAL A 125 15.70 2.80 8.94
C VAL A 125 14.52 3.74 9.19
N TYR A 126 13.91 3.70 10.38
CA TYR A 126 12.76 4.55 10.75
C TYR A 126 12.98 5.22 12.09
N LYS A 127 12.58 6.49 12.19
CA LYS A 127 12.53 7.28 13.43
C LYS A 127 11.08 7.72 13.64
N TYR A 128 10.50 7.46 14.80
CA TYR A 128 9.07 7.71 15.05
C TYR A 128 8.86 9.08 15.70
N LYS A 129 9.44 10.10 15.05
CA LYS A 129 9.36 11.51 15.49
C LYS A 129 8.57 12.33 14.49
N GLU A 130 8.04 13.46 14.94
CA GLU A 130 7.22 14.37 14.14
C GLU A 130 7.88 14.78 12.82
N ASP A 131 9.20 15.00 12.79
CA ASP A 131 9.96 15.34 11.56
C ASP A 131 9.94 14.26 10.46
N TYR A 132 9.57 13.02 10.82
CA TYR A 132 9.47 11.88 9.91
C TYR A 132 8.02 11.45 9.65
N GLU A 133 7.05 12.01 10.40
CA GLU A 133 5.63 11.80 10.16
C GLU A 133 5.22 12.46 8.83
N VAL A 134 4.46 11.74 8.02
CA VAL A 134 4.04 12.20 6.69
C VAL A 134 2.60 11.81 6.39
N SER A 135 1.92 12.63 5.59
CA SER A 135 0.59 12.31 5.04
C SER A 135 0.66 11.67 3.66
N SER A 136 1.83 11.70 3.01
CA SER A 136 2.12 11.03 1.75
C SER A 136 3.59 10.66 1.62
N VAL A 137 3.88 9.61 0.87
CA VAL A 137 5.24 9.16 0.57
C VAL A 137 5.41 9.16 -0.95
N GLU A 138 6.22 10.09 -1.47
CA GLU A 138 6.52 10.19 -2.91
C GLU A 138 7.95 9.76 -3.19
N TYR A 139 8.10 8.65 -3.92
CA TYR A 139 9.37 8.17 -4.47
C TYR A 139 9.60 8.73 -5.86
N LYS A 140 10.76 9.33 -6.12
CA LYS A 140 11.15 9.80 -7.45
C LYS A 140 11.93 8.74 -8.21
N GLY A 141 11.68 8.62 -9.51
CA GLY A 141 12.47 7.78 -10.41
C GLY A 141 13.93 8.23 -10.46
N SER A 142 14.86 7.28 -10.25
CA SER A 142 16.31 7.47 -10.24
C SER A 142 17.00 6.30 -10.94
N LEU A 143 18.33 6.34 -11.06
CA LEU A 143 19.11 5.24 -11.65
C LEU A 143 19.25 4.05 -10.70
N VAL A 144 19.13 4.29 -9.40
CA VAL A 144 19.22 3.29 -8.33
C VAL A 144 18.14 3.56 -7.29
N THR A 145 17.76 2.53 -6.56
CA THR A 145 16.86 2.68 -5.41
C THR A 145 17.65 3.21 -4.21
N ASN A 146 17.16 4.29 -3.61
CA ASN A 146 17.69 4.86 -2.38
C ASN A 146 16.55 5.38 -1.50
N ASN A 147 16.05 4.51 -0.63
CA ASN A 147 14.86 4.77 0.19
C ASN A 147 15.04 5.92 1.17
N LYS A 148 16.27 6.18 1.62
CA LYS A 148 16.62 7.31 2.50
C LYS A 148 16.26 8.67 1.89
N PHE A 149 16.40 8.78 0.58
CA PHE A 149 16.08 10.00 -0.18
C PHE A 149 14.80 9.86 -0.99
N LEU A 150 13.99 8.82 -0.73
CA LEU A 150 12.77 8.50 -1.46
C LEU A 150 13.04 8.45 -2.98
N GLU A 151 14.06 7.71 -3.38
CA GLU A 151 14.39 7.43 -4.79
C GLU A 151 14.16 5.96 -5.09
N ILE A 152 13.54 5.66 -6.23
CA ILE A 152 13.35 4.30 -6.73
C ILE A 152 14.04 4.15 -8.09
N ASN A 153 14.70 3.02 -8.31
CA ASN A 153 15.22 2.70 -9.64
C ASN A 153 14.07 2.74 -10.66
N ASN A 154 14.26 3.53 -11.71
CA ASN A 154 13.24 3.83 -12.71
C ASN A 154 12.87 2.61 -13.59
N GLN A 155 13.58 1.49 -13.44
CA GLN A 155 13.27 0.19 -14.05
C GLN A 155 12.62 -0.81 -13.07
N GLY A 156 12.22 -0.36 -11.89
CA GLY A 156 11.72 -1.22 -10.83
C GLY A 156 12.70 -1.32 -9.66
N GLY A 157 12.16 -1.49 -8.46
CA GLY A 157 12.87 -1.40 -7.20
C GLY A 157 11.94 -1.68 -6.03
N ILE A 158 12.36 -1.25 -4.84
CA ILE A 158 11.56 -1.40 -3.63
C ILE A 158 11.22 0.01 -3.16
N ALA A 159 9.95 0.26 -2.89
CA ALA A 159 9.51 1.43 -2.15
C ALA A 159 9.05 0.97 -0.76
N GLU A 160 9.33 1.78 0.27
CA GLU A 160 9.03 1.39 1.65
C GLU A 160 8.58 2.58 2.52
N PHE A 161 7.79 2.29 3.55
CA PHE A 161 7.46 3.21 4.64
C PHE A 161 6.99 2.40 5.85
N SER A 162 6.93 3.06 7.02
CA SER A 162 6.47 2.41 8.26
C SER A 162 5.14 3.02 8.68
N ILE A 163 4.20 2.17 9.10
CA ILE A 163 2.98 2.60 9.78
C ILE A 163 3.09 2.17 11.23
N ALA A 164 3.06 3.13 12.15
CA ALA A 164 3.18 2.83 13.58
C ALA A 164 1.94 3.27 14.35
N ASN A 165 1.54 2.44 15.29
CA ASN A 165 0.61 2.78 16.35
C ASN A 165 1.43 3.26 17.56
N ILE A 166 1.44 4.58 17.78
CA ILE A 166 2.20 5.26 18.81
C ILE A 166 1.32 5.55 20.03
N ASN A 167 1.92 6.08 21.11
CA ASN A 167 1.21 6.46 22.33
C ASN A 167 0.47 5.28 23.01
N LEU A 168 1.03 4.07 22.96
CA LEU A 168 0.43 2.88 23.57
C LEU A 168 0.53 2.88 25.10
N GLY A 169 1.53 3.57 25.64
CA GLY A 169 1.79 3.67 27.06
C GLY A 169 3.27 3.80 27.38
N SER A 170 3.59 4.13 28.63
CA SER A 170 4.96 4.24 29.09
C SER A 170 5.28 3.29 30.24
N HIS A 171 6.54 2.84 30.29
CA HIS A 171 7.07 2.01 31.36
C HIS A 171 8.32 2.65 31.98
N PRO A 172 8.49 2.67 33.31
CA PRO A 172 9.72 3.15 33.95
C PRO A 172 10.93 2.31 33.55
N ILE A 173 12.05 2.94 33.25
CA ILE A 173 13.29 2.22 32.92
C ILE A 173 13.99 1.82 34.23
N ASP A 174 14.11 0.51 34.47
CA ASP A 174 15.00 -0.05 35.48
C ASP A 174 16.39 -0.31 34.85
N GLN A 175 17.46 0.16 35.49
CA GLN A 175 18.82 0.18 34.93
C GLN A 175 19.43 -1.21 34.73
N GLU A 176 18.81 -2.26 35.27
CA GLU A 176 19.31 -3.65 35.20
C GLU A 176 18.57 -4.55 34.18
N GLN A 177 17.51 -4.06 33.52
CA GLN A 177 16.77 -4.87 32.54
C GLN A 177 17.33 -4.72 31.13
N THR A 178 17.72 -5.86 30.54
CA THR A 178 17.89 -5.98 29.08
C THR A 178 16.53 -6.30 28.48
N LEU A 179 15.95 -5.37 27.74
CA LEU A 179 14.69 -5.57 27.04
C LEU A 179 14.98 -5.86 25.57
N SER A 180 14.20 -6.78 24.99
CA SER A 180 14.26 -7.07 23.55
C SER A 180 13.40 -6.04 22.83
N ALA A 181 13.93 -5.42 21.78
CA ALA A 181 13.20 -4.49 20.92
C ALA A 181 12.27 -5.26 19.97
N ASP A 182 11.27 -5.93 20.55
CA ASP A 182 10.24 -6.68 19.85
C ASP A 182 8.86 -6.53 20.52
N GLY A 183 7.85 -7.20 19.97
CA GLY A 183 6.48 -7.21 20.47
C GLY A 183 6.31 -7.62 21.94
N SER A 184 7.29 -8.26 22.58
CA SER A 184 7.24 -8.57 24.01
C SER A 184 7.13 -7.33 24.90
N LEU A 185 7.58 -6.16 24.41
CA LEU A 185 7.42 -4.86 25.07
C LEU A 185 5.96 -4.52 25.36
N LEU A 186 5.02 -4.98 24.53
CA LEU A 186 3.59 -4.69 24.66
C LEU A 186 3.01 -5.29 25.95
N ASN A 187 3.64 -6.34 26.50
CA ASN A 187 3.26 -6.92 27.79
C ASN A 187 3.53 -5.97 28.97
N LEU A 188 4.50 -5.06 28.85
CA LEU A 188 4.84 -4.09 29.92
C LEU A 188 3.72 -3.08 30.16
N ILE A 189 2.85 -2.89 29.18
CA ILE A 189 1.68 -2.00 29.23
C ILE A 189 0.37 -2.79 29.25
N ASN A 190 0.42 -4.13 29.36
CA ASN A 190 -0.73 -5.04 29.31
C ASN A 190 -1.59 -4.90 28.04
N ALA A 191 -0.98 -4.52 26.91
CA ALA A 191 -1.67 -4.49 25.62
C ALA A 191 -1.78 -5.91 25.05
N ASN A 192 -2.94 -6.24 24.48
CA ASN A 192 -3.16 -7.48 23.74
C ASN A 192 -3.41 -7.20 22.25
N TYR A 193 -3.40 -8.24 21.41
CA TYR A 193 -3.57 -8.10 19.96
C TYR A 193 -4.86 -7.36 19.55
N GLU A 194 -5.97 -7.59 20.24
CA GLU A 194 -7.26 -6.95 19.93
C GLU A 194 -7.24 -5.46 20.24
N ASP A 195 -6.40 -5.00 21.17
CA ASP A 195 -6.26 -3.58 21.46
C ASP A 195 -5.50 -2.84 20.34
N LEU A 196 -4.62 -3.57 19.65
CA LEU A 196 -3.62 -3.02 18.73
C LEU A 196 -4.02 -3.10 17.27
N LYS A 197 -4.87 -4.07 16.89
CA LYS A 197 -5.24 -4.29 15.50
C LYS A 197 -6.02 -3.12 14.92
N PHE A 198 -5.71 -2.77 13.68
CA PHE A 198 -6.41 -1.78 12.87
C PHE A 198 -6.33 -2.17 11.39
N SER A 199 -7.24 -1.65 10.60
CA SER A 199 -7.22 -1.79 9.15
C SER A 199 -7.04 -0.41 8.52
N ILE A 200 -6.14 -0.31 7.54
CA ILE A 200 -5.82 0.93 6.86
C ILE A 200 -5.94 0.75 5.35
N SER A 201 -6.55 1.74 4.69
CA SER A 201 -6.57 1.87 3.24
C SER A 201 -5.70 3.03 2.77
N PHE A 202 -5.04 2.90 1.63
CA PHE A 202 -4.33 3.98 0.97
C PHE A 202 -4.24 3.74 -0.53
N ASP A 203 -3.95 4.79 -1.30
CA ASP A 203 -3.72 4.67 -2.73
C ASP A 203 -2.22 4.47 -3.01
N MET A 204 -1.91 3.59 -3.95
CA MET A 204 -0.62 3.52 -4.61
C MET A 204 -0.77 4.00 -6.06
N THR A 205 -0.01 5.02 -6.43
CA THR A 205 -0.01 5.60 -7.78
C THR A 205 1.36 5.43 -8.43
N ILE A 206 1.39 4.85 -9.62
CA ILE A 206 2.58 4.72 -10.47
C ILE A 206 2.45 5.73 -11.62
N VAL A 207 3.31 6.74 -11.62
CA VAL A 207 3.43 7.71 -12.72
C VAL A 207 4.56 7.27 -13.63
N VAL A 208 4.24 7.10 -14.90
CA VAL A 208 5.15 6.59 -15.92
C VAL A 208 5.46 7.72 -16.89
N GLU A 209 6.75 7.95 -17.12
CA GLU A 209 7.19 9.07 -17.94
C GLU A 209 6.61 8.98 -19.37
N ASN A 210 5.96 10.05 -19.82
CA ASN A 210 5.33 10.16 -21.14
C ASN A 210 4.22 9.12 -21.43
N GLU A 211 3.63 8.50 -20.40
CA GLU A 211 2.55 7.52 -20.52
C GLU A 211 1.39 7.81 -19.55
N ASN A 212 0.45 6.86 -19.42
CA ASN A 212 -0.64 6.96 -18.45
C ASN A 212 -0.14 6.78 -17.02
N THR A 213 -0.90 7.32 -16.08
CA THR A 213 -0.76 7.06 -14.65
C THR A 213 -1.69 5.92 -14.24
N TYR A 214 -1.22 5.07 -13.32
CA TYR A 214 -1.97 3.92 -12.82
C TYR A 214 -2.13 4.03 -11.31
N LYS A 215 -3.33 3.79 -10.80
CA LYS A 215 -3.65 3.86 -9.37
C LYS A 215 -4.36 2.59 -8.93
N ALA A 216 -3.98 2.06 -7.77
CA ALA A 216 -4.70 1.02 -7.04
C ALA A 216 -4.93 1.49 -5.60
N GLN A 217 -6.04 1.07 -5.02
CA GLN A 217 -6.24 1.17 -3.58
C GLN A 217 -5.72 -0.12 -2.94
N ILE A 218 -5.01 0.00 -1.83
CA ILE A 218 -4.45 -1.09 -1.04
C ILE A 218 -5.10 -1.03 0.35
N VAL A 219 -5.50 -2.18 0.87
CA VAL A 219 -6.05 -2.35 2.21
C VAL A 219 -5.20 -3.36 2.96
N LEU A 220 -4.77 -3.01 4.17
CA LEU A 220 -3.95 -3.87 5.02
C LEU A 220 -4.53 -3.94 6.43
N ASP A 221 -4.53 -5.16 6.99
CA ASP A 221 -4.80 -5.41 8.41
C ASP A 221 -3.47 -5.48 9.16
N LEU A 222 -3.30 -4.63 10.16
CA LEU A 222 -2.05 -4.43 10.89
C LEU A 222 -2.28 -4.46 12.41
N PRO A 223 -1.31 -4.94 13.22
CA PRO A 223 -0.13 -5.67 12.79
C PRO A 223 -0.47 -7.01 12.16
N VAL A 224 0.42 -7.50 11.29
CA VAL A 224 0.29 -8.86 10.75
C VAL A 224 0.65 -9.84 11.86
N GLY A 225 -0.21 -10.81 12.14
CA GLY A 225 0.01 -11.79 13.21
C GLY A 225 -0.03 -11.21 14.64
N ASP A 226 0.01 -12.09 15.63
CA ASP A 226 -0.02 -11.70 17.05
C ASP A 226 1.39 -11.42 17.58
N ILE A 227 1.85 -10.20 17.36
CA ILE A 227 3.17 -9.74 17.82
C ILE A 227 3.30 -9.71 19.36
N THR A 228 2.19 -9.74 20.12
CA THR A 228 2.27 -9.77 21.59
C THR A 228 2.77 -11.11 22.12
N GLN A 229 2.59 -12.18 21.31
CA GLN A 229 3.06 -13.53 21.59
C GLN A 229 4.35 -13.85 20.82
N ASP A 230 4.38 -13.55 19.53
CA ASP A 230 5.46 -13.97 18.63
C ASP A 230 6.63 -12.98 18.58
N GLY A 231 6.46 -11.77 19.13
CA GLY A 231 7.47 -10.70 19.15
C GLY A 231 7.62 -10.01 17.79
N VAL A 232 7.92 -10.78 16.75
CA VAL A 232 8.03 -10.30 15.36
C VAL A 232 7.21 -11.21 14.46
N CYS A 233 6.36 -10.60 13.64
CA CYS A 233 5.58 -11.30 12.64
C CYS A 233 5.90 -10.76 11.25
N THR A 234 5.77 -11.61 10.23
CA THR A 234 6.06 -11.25 8.84
C THR A 234 5.00 -11.83 7.92
N MET A 235 4.60 -11.07 6.92
CA MET A 235 3.71 -11.49 5.86
C MET A 235 4.31 -11.10 4.50
N GLU A 236 4.19 -11.99 3.52
CA GLU A 236 4.50 -11.72 2.13
C GLU A 236 3.28 -12.07 1.27
N ASP A 237 2.78 -11.10 0.50
CA ASP A 237 1.73 -11.31 -0.49
C ASP A 237 2.28 -11.04 -1.89
N SER A 238 2.45 -12.13 -2.66
CA SER A 238 2.82 -12.08 -4.09
C SER A 238 1.63 -12.37 -5.01
N GLU A 239 0.48 -12.77 -4.46
CA GLU A 239 -0.73 -13.05 -5.25
C GLU A 239 -1.49 -11.76 -5.54
N LEU A 240 -1.49 -10.81 -4.59
CA LEU A 240 -2.02 -9.46 -4.73
C LEU A 240 -3.47 -9.47 -5.23
N THR A 241 -4.27 -10.42 -4.76
CA THR A 241 -5.61 -10.73 -5.29
C THR A 241 -6.57 -9.56 -5.24
N ASP A 242 -6.38 -8.68 -4.25
CA ASP A 242 -7.26 -7.54 -3.99
C ASP A 242 -6.70 -6.21 -4.52
N VAL A 243 -5.52 -6.22 -5.15
CA VAL A 243 -4.87 -5.01 -5.68
C VAL A 243 -5.17 -4.86 -7.17
N VAL A 244 -6.03 -3.90 -7.52
CA VAL A 244 -6.46 -3.66 -8.90
C VAL A 244 -6.03 -2.27 -9.37
N PHE A 245 -5.05 -2.21 -10.28
CA PHE A 245 -4.60 -0.96 -10.88
C PHE A 245 -5.53 -0.52 -12.01
N LYS A 246 -5.94 0.75 -12.01
CA LYS A 246 -6.72 1.39 -13.09
C LYS A 246 -5.96 2.61 -13.61
N ARG A 247 -6.11 2.89 -14.91
CA ARG A 247 -5.67 4.16 -15.50
C ARG A 247 -6.47 5.32 -14.93
N ILE A 248 -5.81 6.44 -14.63
CA ILE A 248 -6.43 7.70 -14.19
C ILE A 248 -6.17 8.83 -15.17
#